data_AF-A0A2X1PN77-F1
#
_entry.id   AF-A0A2X1PN77-F1
#
_cell.length_a   1.000
_cell.length_b   1.000
_cell.length_c   1.000
_cell.angle_alpha   90.00
_cell.angle_beta   90.00
_cell.angle_gamma   90.00
#
_symmetry.space_group_name_H-M   'P 1'
#
loop_
_entity.id
_entity.type
_entity.pdbx_description
1 polymer ?
#
loop_
_entity_poly.entity_id
_entity_poly.type
_entity_poly.pdbx_seq_one_letter_code
_entity_poly.pdbx_strand_id
1 'polypeptide(L)' 'MGTMDIVKLYGGKPANFLDVGGGATKERVAEAFKIILTDPSVKVILVNIFGGIVRCDLIAEGVIAAVNEVGRESACGLFD' A
#
# COMPACT_ATOMS: atom_id res chain seq x y z
N MET A 1 -8.64 -9.69 -2.75
CA MET A 1 -8.53 -10.84 -1.81
C MET A 1 -7.39 -11.80 -2.14
N GLY A 2 -7.17 -12.20 -3.41
CA GLY A 2 -6.09 -13.15 -3.76
C GLY A 2 -4.67 -12.78 -3.29
N THR A 3 -4.35 -11.48 -3.13
CA THR A 3 -3.08 -11.03 -2.54
C THR A 3 -2.88 -11.50 -1.09
N MET A 4 -3.93 -11.58 -0.29
CA MET A 4 -3.81 -12.13 1.08
C MET A 4 -3.64 -13.64 1.05
N ASP A 5 -4.31 -14.31 0.13
CA ASP A 5 -4.26 -15.76 0.00
C ASP A 5 -2.87 -16.22 -0.42
N ILE A 6 -2.22 -15.54 -1.37
CA ILE A 6 -0.85 -15.86 -1.75
C ILE A 6 0.13 -15.64 -0.59
N VAL A 7 -0.02 -14.55 0.18
CA VAL A 7 0.81 -14.31 1.37
C VAL A 7 0.63 -15.44 2.39
N LYS A 8 -0.61 -15.88 2.66
CA LYS A 8 -0.89 -17.01 3.57
C LYS A 8 -0.35 -18.34 3.03
N LEU A 9 -0.48 -18.60 1.73
CA LEU A 9 -0.02 -19.83 1.08
C LEU A 9 1.49 -20.03 1.27
N TYR A 10 2.25 -18.94 1.28
CA TYR A 10 3.70 -18.95 1.52
C TYR A 10 4.08 -18.68 2.99
N GLY A 11 3.15 -18.87 3.94
CA GLY A 11 3.42 -18.84 5.39
C GLY A 11 3.46 -17.45 6.02
N GLY A 12 3.15 -16.40 5.26
CA GLY A 12 3.02 -15.04 5.77
C GLY A 12 1.71 -14.79 6.52
N LYS A 13 1.64 -13.67 7.23
CA LYS A 13 0.43 -13.22 7.95
C LYS A 13 0.06 -11.82 7.44
N PRO A 14 -0.94 -11.68 6.56
CA PRO A 14 -1.42 -10.37 6.14
C PRO A 14 -1.89 -9.57 7.36
N ALA A 15 -1.34 -8.37 7.57
CA ALA A 15 -1.77 -7.49 8.66
C ALA A 15 -3.13 -6.85 8.35
N ASN A 16 -3.33 -6.44 7.10
CA ASN A 16 -4.48 -5.71 6.65
C ASN A 16 -4.81 -6.03 5.18
N PHE A 17 -5.97 -5.54 4.74
CA PHE A 17 -6.37 -5.52 3.34
C PHE A 17 -6.80 -4.11 2.98
N LEU A 18 -6.33 -3.62 1.83
CA LEU A 18 -6.74 -2.35 1.26
C LEU A 18 -7.02 -2.54 -0.23
N ASP A 19 -8.18 -2.07 -0.66
CA ASP A 19 -8.58 -2.06 -2.06
C ASP A 19 -8.86 -0.63 -2.51
N VAL A 20 -8.38 -0.28 -3.70
CA VAL A 20 -8.51 1.05 -4.28
C VAL A 20 -9.32 0.91 -5.57
N GLY A 21 -10.57 1.34 -5.52
CA GLY A 21 -11.50 1.21 -6.64
C GLY A 21 -11.21 2.15 -7.83
N GLY A 22 -12.00 2.00 -8.90
CA GLY A 22 -11.79 2.67 -10.20
C GLY A 22 -11.74 4.20 -10.21
N GLY A 23 -12.24 4.86 -9.15
CA GLY A 23 -12.23 6.32 -8.98
C GLY A 23 -11.15 6.83 -8.04
N ALA A 24 -10.00 6.16 -8.00
CA ALA A 24 -8.87 6.54 -7.17
C ALA A 24 -8.28 7.89 -7.61
N THR A 25 -8.02 8.77 -6.65
CA THR A 25 -7.17 9.95 -6.87
C THR A 25 -5.88 9.78 -6.08
N LYS A 26 -4.86 10.55 -6.44
CA LYS A 26 -3.57 10.57 -5.73
C LYS A 26 -3.76 10.79 -4.23
N GLU A 27 -4.63 11.72 -3.86
CA GLU A 27 -4.93 12.09 -2.47
C GLU A 27 -5.58 10.93 -1.72
N ARG A 28 -6.54 10.24 -2.36
CA ARG A 28 -7.21 9.08 -1.74
C ARG A 28 -6.25 7.92 -1.54
N VAL A 29 -5.34 7.69 -2.50
CA VAL A 29 -4.27 6.69 -2.36
C VAL A 29 -3.35 7.07 -1.21
N ALA A 30 -2.94 8.34 -1.13
CA ALA A 30 -2.04 8.81 -0.09
C ALA A 30 -2.64 8.63 1.31
N GLU A 31 -3.89 9.07 1.53
CA GLU A 31 -4.60 8.89 2.81
C GLU A 31 -4.79 7.41 3.17
N ALA A 32 -5.10 6.57 2.19
CA ALA A 32 -5.22 5.13 2.44
C ALA A 32 -3.89 4.52 2.89
N PHE A 33 -2.77 4.93 2.30
CA PHE A 33 -1.44 4.50 2.72
C PHE A 33 -1.07 5.01 4.12
N LYS A 34 -1.42 6.25 4.46
CA LYS A 34 -1.21 6.78 5.82
C LYS A 34 -1.90 5.92 6.86
N ILE A 35 -3.14 5.49 6.62
CA ILE A 35 -3.88 4.61 7.53
C ILE A 35 -3.13 3.29 7.74
N ILE A 36 -2.63 2.66 6.66
CA ILE A 36 -1.86 1.41 6.77
C ILE A 36 -0.59 1.62 7.60
N LEU A 37 0.10 2.74 7.40
CA LEU A 37 1.35 3.06 8.09
C LEU A 37 1.17 3.40 9.58
N THR A 38 -0.05 3.68 10.05
CA THR A 38 -0.32 3.85 11.49
C THR A 38 -0.36 2.55 12.27
N ASP A 39 -0.50 1.40 11.61
CA ASP A 39 -0.56 0.11 12.29
C ASP A 39 0.85 -0.39 12.62
N PRO A 40 1.25 -0.45 13.91
CA PRO A 40 2.60 -0.86 14.31
C PRO A 40 2.89 -2.34 14.02
N SER A 41 1.89 -3.15 13.66
CA SER A 41 2.07 -4.54 13.24
C SER A 41 2.54 -4.69 11.79
N VAL A 42 2.40 -3.63 10.98
CA VAL A 42 2.81 -3.60 9.57
C VAL A 42 4.33 -3.49 9.50
N LYS A 43 4.96 -4.50 8.91
CA LYS A 43 6.43 -4.53 8.69
C LYS A 43 6.83 -4.32 7.23
N VAL A 44 5.92 -4.64 6.31
CA VAL A 44 6.14 -4.58 4.86
C VAL A 44 4.80 -4.28 4.21
N ILE A 45 4.80 -3.41 3.19
CA ILE A 45 3.63 -3.18 2.34
C ILE A 45 3.85 -3.87 0.99
N LEU A 46 2.97 -4.82 0.65
CA LEU A 46 2.93 -5.42 -0.67
C LEU A 46 1.90 -4.70 -1.54
N VAL A 47 2.37 -3.92 -2.51
CA VAL A 47 1.52 -3.24 -3.48
C VAL A 47 1.32 -4.14 -4.70
N ASN A 48 0.13 -4.75 -4.80
CA ASN A 48 -0.25 -5.57 -5.95
C ASN A 48 -1.35 -4.85 -6.75
N ILE A 49 -0.98 -4.22 -7.87
CA ILE A 49 -1.87 -3.39 -8.69
C ILE A 49 -1.89 -3.92 -10.12
N PHE A 50 -3.09 -3.94 -10.71
CA PHE A 50 -3.28 -4.16 -12.14
C PHE A 50 -3.88 -2.90 -12.77
N GLY A 51 -3.17 -2.32 -13.74
CA GLY A 51 -3.61 -1.11 -14.44
C GLY A 51 -4.75 -1.40 -15.41
N GLY A 52 -5.84 -0.63 -15.29
CA GLY A 52 -7.00 -0.74 -16.17
C GLY A 52 -7.65 0.62 -16.33
N ILE A 53 -8.74 0.85 -15.61
CA ILE A 53 -9.40 2.18 -15.53
C ILE A 53 -8.52 3.18 -14.79
N VAL A 54 -7.89 2.74 -13.69
CA VAL A 54 -6.95 3.56 -12.93
C VAL A 54 -5.56 3.38 -13.51
N ARG A 55 -4.87 4.49 -13.73
CA ARG A 55 -3.47 4.48 -14.18
C ARG A 55 -2.54 4.15 -13.01
N CYS A 56 -1.58 3.25 -13.26
CA CYS A 56 -0.63 2.83 -12.22
C CYS A 56 0.28 3.95 -11.74
N ASP A 57 0.59 4.94 -12.58
CA ASP A 57 1.43 6.08 -12.21
C ASP A 57 0.76 6.96 -11.15
N LEU A 58 -0.55 7.21 -11.28
CA LEU A 58 -1.33 7.92 -10.26
C LEU A 58 -1.26 7.21 -8.90
N ILE A 59 -1.32 5.87 -8.89
CA ILE A 59 -1.16 5.11 -7.65
C ILE A 59 0.27 5.27 -7.11
N ALA A 60 1.30 5.10 -7.95
CA ALA A 60 2.70 5.25 -7.54
C ALA A 60 2.99 6.64 -6.96
N GLU A 61 2.46 7.70 -7.56
CA GLU A 61 2.57 9.06 -7.04
C GLU A 61 1.90 9.22 -5.67
N GLY A 62 0.74 8.60 -5.45
CA GLY A 62 0.06 8.60 -4.16
C GLY A 62 0.86 7.90 -3.07
N VAL A 63 1.50 6.77 -3.41
CA VAL A 63 2.40 6.05 -2.49
C VAL A 63 3.60 6.91 -2.11
N ILE A 64 4.27 7.51 -3.10
CA ILE A 64 5.44 8.37 -2.86
C ILE A 64 5.05 9.58 -2.00
N ALA A 65 3.91 10.20 -2.26
CA ALA A 65 3.41 11.32 -1.46
C ALA A 65 3.19 10.91 0.00
N ALA A 66 2.51 9.79 0.26
CA ALA A 66 2.28 9.30 1.61
C ALA A 66 3.58 9.03 2.37
N VAL A 67 4.54 8.35 1.75
CA VAL A 67 5.83 8.02 2.38
C VAL A 67 6.62 9.29 2.72
N ASN A 68 6.62 10.30 1.84
CA ASN A 68 7.30 11.56 2.08
C ASN A 68 6.69 12.36 3.23
N GLU A 69 5.36 12.28 3.41
CA GLU A 69 4.66 13.00 4.46
C GLU A 69 4.76 12.32 5.84
N VAL A 70 4.78 10.99 5.90
CA VAL A 70 4.83 10.22 7.17
C VAL A 70 6.28 10.01 7.67
N GLY A 71 7.27 10.24 6.81
CA GLY A 71 8.70 10.05 7.09
C GLY A 71 9.16 8.62 6.81
N ARG A 72 10.34 8.49 6.18
CA ARG A 72 10.90 7.21 5.70
C ARG A 72 11.15 6.17 6.78
N GLU A 73 11.49 6.57 8.01
CA GLU A 73 11.78 5.63 9.12
C GLU A 73 10.53 4.90 9.62
N SER A 74 9.38 5.58 9.61
CA SER A 74 8.07 5.02 9.97
C SER A 74 7.52 4.08 8.89
N ALA A 75 8.03 4.16 7.66
CA ALA A 75 7.53 3.41 6.51
C ALA A 75 8.07 1.97 6.40
N CYS A 76 8.96 1.56 7.30
CA CYS A 76 9.56 0.23 7.41
C CYS A 76 10.34 -0.23 6.14
N GLY A 77 11.68 -0.25 6.24
CA GLY A 77 12.61 -1.16 5.53
C GLY A 77 12.53 -1.31 4.01
N LEU A 78 11.83 -0.43 3.29
CA LEU A 78 11.45 -0.65 1.89
C LEU A 78 12.60 -0.52 0.87
N PHE A 79 13.82 -0.16 1.29
CA PHE A 79 14.94 0.08 0.38
C PHE A 79 16.33 -0.32 0.89
N ASP A 80 16.43 -1.10 1.98
CA ASP A 80 17.71 -1.62 2.49
C ASP A 80 17.78 -3.16 2.36
#